data_AF-A0A922YZS1-F1
#
_entry.id   AF-A0A922YZS1-F1
#
_cell.length_a   1.000
_cell.length_b   1.000
_cell.length_c   1.000
_cell.angle_alpha   90.00
_cell.angle_beta   90.00
_cell.angle_gamma   90.00
#
_symmetry.space_group_name_H-M   'P 1'
#
loop_
_entity.id
_entity.type
_entity.pdbx_description
1 polymer ?
#
loop_
_entity_poly.entity_id
_entity_poly.type
_entity_poly.pdbx_seq_one_letter_code
_entity_poly.pdbx_strand_id
1 'polypeptide(L)'
;FLLGFSKEVIDAYIIIVGFQAVFNHANVSVRLGPLRYLIVTPNFHHWHHSQDQEALDRNYAAHFAFLDYLFGTAVKSEKAWPEHYGVLGDYVPNGFWKQMKFPFTWKG
;
A
#
# COMPACT_ATOMS: atom_id res chain seq x y z
N PHE A 1 -26.15 1.49 -13.39
CA PHE A 1 -25.49 1.71 -12.09
C PHE A 1 -26.47 1.41 -10.97
N LEU A 2 -26.08 0.59 -9.97
CA LEU A 2 -26.98 0.12 -8.90
C LEU A 2 -27.44 1.21 -7.91
N LEU A 3 -26.66 2.30 -7.77
CA LEU A 3 -26.94 3.40 -6.83
C LEU A 3 -27.12 4.77 -7.55
N GLY A 4 -27.28 4.77 -8.88
CA GLY A 4 -27.55 6.01 -9.63
C GLY A 4 -26.36 6.94 -9.89
N PHE A 5 -25.12 6.54 -9.60
CA PHE A 5 -23.94 7.31 -10.00
C PHE A 5 -23.87 7.47 -11.53
N SER A 6 -23.51 8.66 -12.00
CA SER A 6 -23.34 8.92 -13.42
C SER A 6 -22.10 8.20 -13.96
N LYS A 7 -22.09 7.90 -15.26
CA LYS A 7 -20.95 7.24 -15.90
C LYS A 7 -19.68 8.08 -15.77
N GLU A 8 -19.81 9.39 -15.93
CA GLU A 8 -18.73 10.37 -15.90
C GLU A 8 -18.03 10.39 -14.53
N VAL A 9 -18.81 10.27 -13.44
CA VAL A 9 -18.25 10.18 -12.07
C VAL A 9 -17.41 8.92 -11.91
N ILE A 10 -17.90 7.79 -12.42
CA ILE A 10 -17.20 6.50 -12.32
C ILE A 10 -15.95 6.49 -13.20
N ASP A 11 -16.02 7.01 -14.42
CA ASP A 11 -14.88 7.13 -15.32
C ASP A 11 -13.78 8.02 -14.69
N ALA A 12 -14.15 9.17 -14.11
CA ALA A 12 -13.22 10.04 -13.42
C ALA A 12 -12.55 9.34 -12.23
N TYR A 13 -13.34 8.61 -11.42
CA TYR A 13 -12.80 7.82 -10.32
C TYR A 13 -11.82 6.75 -10.79
N ILE A 14 -12.13 6.03 -11.87
CA ILE A 14 -11.25 5.00 -12.46
C ILE A 14 -9.89 5.58 -12.86
N ILE A 15 -9.87 6.78 -13.44
CA ILE A 15 -8.61 7.46 -13.79
C ILE A 15 -7.81 7.78 -12.52
N ILE A 16 -8.46 8.32 -11.49
CA ILE A 16 -7.81 8.70 -10.23
C ILE A 16 -7.23 7.47 -9.51
N VAL A 17 -8.05 6.42 -9.32
CA VAL A 17 -7.63 5.18 -8.63
C VAL A 17 -6.55 4.45 -9.41
N GLY A 18 -6.67 4.40 -10.75
CA GLY A 18 -5.67 3.76 -11.61
C GLY A 18 -4.33 4.47 -11.56
N PHE A 19 -4.34 5.81 -11.63
CA PHE A 19 -3.13 6.61 -11.46
C PHE A 19 -2.51 6.41 -10.07
N GLN A 20 -3.29 6.52 -8.99
CA GLN A 20 -2.77 6.36 -7.63
C GLN A 20 -2.22 4.96 -7.37
N ALA A 21 -2.87 3.90 -7.88
CA ALA A 21 -2.38 2.54 -7.74
C ALA A 21 -0.97 2.36 -8.32
N VAL A 22 -0.71 2.91 -9.51
CA VAL A 22 0.62 2.87 -10.13
C VAL A 22 1.59 3.81 -9.44
N PHE A 23 1.17 5.06 -9.19
CA PHE A 23 1.99 6.08 -8.54
C PHE A 23 2.52 5.59 -7.19
N ASN A 24 1.66 5.02 -6.34
CA ASN A 24 2.03 4.56 -5.01
C ASN A 24 3.08 3.42 -5.01
N HIS A 25 3.21 2.65 -6.09
CA HIS A 25 4.21 1.58 -6.22
C HIS A 25 5.45 2.00 -7.01
N ALA A 26 5.53 3.26 -7.45
CA ALA A 26 6.69 3.73 -8.19
C ALA A 26 7.93 3.74 -7.28
N ASN A 27 9.05 3.19 -7.76
CA ASN A 27 10.30 3.12 -7.00
C ASN A 27 11.06 4.47 -6.98
N VAL A 28 10.39 5.53 -6.52
CA VAL A 28 10.89 6.90 -6.44
C VAL A 28 10.52 7.54 -5.11
N SER A 29 11.42 8.34 -4.56
CA SER A 29 11.14 9.11 -3.34
C SER A 29 10.49 10.44 -3.72
N VAL A 30 9.20 10.61 -3.40
CA VAL A 30 8.43 11.81 -3.75
C VAL A 30 8.12 12.63 -2.50
N ARG A 31 8.79 13.77 -2.38
CA ARG A 31 8.70 14.66 -1.21
C ARG A 31 7.64 15.75 -1.44
N LEU A 32 6.37 15.42 -1.24
CA LEU A 32 5.24 16.35 -1.46
C LEU A 32 4.99 17.36 -0.31
N GLY A 33 5.97 17.55 0.60
CA GLY A 33 5.79 18.45 1.74
C GLY A 33 4.57 18.04 2.61
N PRO A 34 3.70 19.00 2.99
CA PRO A 34 2.51 18.71 3.80
C PRO A 34 1.48 17.77 3.16
N LEU A 35 1.46 17.66 1.82
CA LEU A 35 0.49 16.78 1.14
C LEU A 35 0.68 15.29 1.50
N ARG A 36 1.86 14.90 1.99
CA ARG A 36 2.12 13.53 2.48
C ARG A 36 1.20 13.10 3.63
N TYR A 37 0.59 14.08 4.33
CA TYR A 37 -0.36 13.81 5.41
C TYR A 37 -1.80 13.65 4.91
N LEU A 38 -2.08 14.02 3.65
CA LEU A 38 -3.43 13.96 3.07
C LEU A 38 -3.57 12.78 2.11
N ILE A 39 -2.61 12.60 1.21
CA ILE A 39 -2.63 11.56 0.19
C ILE A 39 -1.52 10.55 0.40
N VAL A 40 -1.77 9.31 -0.01
CA VAL A 40 -0.75 8.27 -0.05
C VAL A 40 0.29 8.60 -1.13
N THR A 41 1.55 8.40 -0.80
CA THR A 41 2.71 8.63 -1.67
C THR A 41 3.51 7.33 -1.82
N PRO A 42 4.45 7.25 -2.79
CA PRO A 42 5.37 6.12 -2.87
C PRO A 42 6.06 5.82 -1.54
N ASN A 43 6.58 6.85 -0.87
CA ASN A 43 7.22 6.71 0.44
C ASN A 43 6.29 6.06 1.48
N PHE A 44 5.03 6.50 1.54
CA PHE A 44 4.06 5.96 2.49
C PHE A 44 3.70 4.50 2.18
N HIS A 45 3.49 4.19 0.91
CA HIS A 45 3.06 2.86 0.46
C HIS A 45 4.20 1.83 0.50
N HIS A 46 5.45 2.26 0.32
CA HIS A 46 6.59 1.37 0.52
C HIS A 46 6.71 0.89 1.96
N TRP A 47 6.43 1.76 2.92
CA TRP A 47 6.35 1.37 4.33
C TRP A 47 5.24 0.36 4.60
N HIS A 48 4.11 0.42 3.89
CA HIS A 48 3.07 -0.61 3.98
C HIS A 48 3.56 -2.00 3.54
N HIS A 49 4.44 -2.06 2.52
CA HIS A 49 5.03 -3.31 2.03
C HIS A 49 6.27 -3.77 2.79
N SER A 50 6.65 -3.04 3.84
CA SER A 50 7.86 -3.33 4.61
C SER A 50 7.66 -4.52 5.54
N GLN A 51 8.71 -5.34 5.67
CA GLN A 51 8.82 -6.38 6.70
C GLN A 51 9.54 -5.88 7.96
N ASP A 52 9.99 -4.63 7.96
CA ASP A 52 10.69 -4.06 9.11
C ASP A 52 9.74 -3.97 10.30
N GLN A 53 10.23 -4.32 11.49
CA GLN A 53 9.41 -4.44 12.71
C GLN A 53 8.56 -3.19 13.03
N GLU A 54 9.06 -2.00 12.68
CA GLU A 54 8.40 -0.71 12.92
C GLU A 54 7.25 -0.41 11.95
N ALA A 55 7.15 -1.17 10.87
CA ALA A 55 6.20 -0.97 9.79
C ALA A 55 5.13 -2.07 9.69
N LEU A 56 5.30 -3.17 10.43
CA LEU A 56 4.30 -4.23 10.54
C LEU A 56 2.96 -3.67 11.02
N ASP A 57 1.89 -4.03 10.32
CA ASP A 57 0.52 -3.65 10.66
C ASP A 57 0.31 -2.12 10.70
N ARG A 58 0.90 -1.39 9.74
CA ARG A 58 0.82 0.06 9.58
C ARG A 58 0.50 0.48 8.14
N ASN A 59 0.16 1.76 7.97
CA ASN A 59 -0.10 2.40 6.68
C ASN A 59 -1.15 1.66 5.83
N TYR A 60 -2.39 1.56 6.33
CA TYR A 60 -3.46 0.79 5.70
C TYR A 60 -4.17 1.51 4.55
N ALA A 61 -4.19 2.84 4.54
CA ALA A 61 -4.94 3.59 3.53
C ALA A 61 -4.30 3.46 2.15
N ALA A 62 -5.14 3.31 1.12
CA ALA A 62 -4.71 3.25 -0.28
C ALA A 62 -4.69 4.64 -0.96
N HIS A 63 -5.55 5.56 -0.52
CA HIS A 63 -5.74 6.88 -1.15
C HIS A 63 -5.38 8.03 -0.24
N PHE A 64 -5.85 7.97 1.00
CA PHE A 64 -5.81 9.08 1.94
C PHE A 64 -5.02 8.75 3.19
N ALA A 65 -3.78 9.22 3.25
CA ALA A 65 -2.87 8.94 4.36
C ALA A 65 -3.38 9.51 5.70
N PHE A 66 -4.22 10.56 5.69
CA PHE A 66 -4.74 11.16 6.93
C PHE A 66 -5.52 10.15 7.79
N LEU A 67 -6.10 9.12 7.19
CA LEU A 67 -6.81 8.07 7.93
C LEU A 67 -5.85 7.35 8.87
N ASP A 68 -4.66 7.00 8.41
CA ASP A 68 -3.66 6.35 9.25
C ASP A 68 -3.12 7.26 10.35
N TYR A 69 -3.02 8.57 10.11
CA TYR A 69 -2.66 9.51 11.17
C TYR A 69 -3.80 9.66 12.19
N LEU A 70 -5.05 9.71 11.72
CA LEU A 70 -6.24 9.83 12.57
C LEU A 70 -6.44 8.60 13.46
N PHE A 71 -6.23 7.40 12.92
CA PHE A 71 -6.40 6.13 13.64
C PHE A 71 -5.12 5.61 14.27
N GLY A 72 -4.00 6.35 14.17
CA GLY A 72 -2.74 6.01 14.83
C GLY A 72 -1.99 4.83 14.20
N THR A 73 -2.29 4.50 12.95
CA THR A 73 -1.67 3.40 12.19
C THR A 73 -0.59 3.87 11.20
N ALA A 74 -0.31 5.17 11.14
CA ALA A 74 0.81 5.69 10.34
C ALA A 74 2.17 5.23 10.90
N VAL A 75 3.09 4.81 10.02
CA VAL A 75 4.48 4.50 10.36
C VAL A 75 5.18 5.75 10.91
N LYS A 76 5.99 5.56 11.96
CA LYS A 76 6.73 6.63 12.66
C LYS A 76 8.24 6.46 12.57
N SER A 77 8.73 5.65 11.63
CA SER A 77 10.17 5.43 11.43
C SER A 77 10.90 6.73 11.13
N GLU A 78 12.10 6.87 11.71
CA GLU A 78 13.05 7.93 11.36
C GLU A 78 13.88 7.58 10.11
N LYS A 79 13.81 6.33 9.65
CA LYS A 79 14.50 5.89 8.43
C LYS A 79 13.86 6.53 7.21
N ALA A 80 14.68 6.77 6.19
CA ALA A 80 14.21 7.33 4.94
C ALA A 80 13.38 6.33 4.11
N TRP A 81 13.63 5.03 4.27
CA TRP A 81 13.10 3.96 3.42
C TRP A 81 13.13 2.59 4.14
N PRO A 82 12.25 1.64 3.77
CA PRO A 82 12.32 0.25 4.24
C PRO A 82 13.61 -0.47 3.85
N GLU A 83 14.10 -1.35 4.72
CA GLU A 83 15.23 -2.24 4.43
C GLU A 83 14.77 -3.53 3.74
N HIS A 84 13.64 -4.10 4.16
CA HIS A 84 13.11 -5.36 3.65
C HIS A 84 11.65 -5.24 3.22
N TYR A 85 11.27 -5.98 2.18
CA TYR A 85 9.93 -6.01 1.62
C TYR A 85 9.36 -7.42 1.60
N GLY A 86 8.04 -7.52 1.79
CA GLY A 86 7.31 -8.78 1.71
C GLY A 86 6.45 -9.06 2.94
N VAL A 87 6.20 -10.35 3.21
CA VAL A 87 5.43 -10.80 4.37
C VAL A 87 6.37 -11.41 5.40
N LEU A 88 6.21 -11.07 6.67
CA LEU A 88 7.08 -11.61 7.73
C LEU A 88 7.07 -13.15 7.72
N GLY A 89 8.25 -13.76 7.62
CA GLY A 89 8.44 -15.21 7.58
C GLY A 89 8.66 -15.77 6.17
N ASP A 90 9.50 -16.80 6.07
CA ASP A 90 9.88 -17.44 4.80
C ASP A 90 9.07 -18.72 4.54
N TYR A 91 7.74 -18.63 4.74
CA TYR A 91 6.85 -19.79 4.64
C TYR A 91 6.17 -19.92 3.27
N VAL A 92 6.22 -18.86 2.45
CA VAL A 92 5.70 -18.86 1.08
C VAL A 92 6.77 -19.41 0.13
N PRO A 93 6.53 -20.51 -0.59
CA PRO A 93 7.55 -21.15 -1.41
C PRO A 93 7.92 -20.30 -2.63
N ASN A 94 9.20 -20.31 -2.99
CA ASN A 94 9.70 -19.63 -4.19
C ASN A 94 9.21 -20.27 -5.49
N GLY A 95 8.84 -19.41 -6.45
CA GLY A 95 8.51 -19.78 -7.82
C GLY A 95 7.01 -19.72 -8.11
N PHE A 96 6.69 -19.20 -9.31
CA PHE A 96 5.32 -18.90 -9.75
C PHE A 96 4.31 -20.02 -9.46
N TRP A 97 4.58 -21.24 -9.92
CA TRP A 97 3.66 -22.36 -9.74
C TRP A 97 3.51 -22.81 -8.29
N LYS A 98 4.55 -22.67 -7.46
CA LYS A 98 4.46 -23.01 -6.04
C LYS A 98 3.64 -21.95 -5.31
N GLN A 99 3.86 -20.67 -5.57
CA GLN A 99 3.06 -19.57 -5.02
C GLN A 99 1.58 -19.66 -5.42
N MET A 100 1.28 -19.99 -6.67
CA MET A 100 -0.11 -20.17 -7.15
C MET A 100 -0.83 -21.34 -6.46
N LYS A 101 -0.11 -22.43 -6.13
CA LYS A 101 -0.68 -23.58 -5.41
C LYS A 101 -0.74 -23.37 -3.90
N PHE A 102 0.11 -22.50 -3.36
CA PHE A 102 0.32 -22.33 -1.93
C PHE A 102 -0.96 -22.11 -1.11
N PRO A 103 -1.92 -21.25 -1.53
CA PRO A 103 -3.17 -21.04 -0.79
C PRO A 103 -4.02 -22.30 -0.59
N PHE A 104 -3.84 -23.33 -1.43
CA PHE A 104 -4.59 -24.59 -1.36
C PHE A 104 -3.85 -25.71 -0.64
N THR A 105 -2.56 -25.52 -0.34
CA THR A 105 -1.69 -26.56 0.23
C THR A 105 -1.13 -26.19 1.60
N TRP A 106 -1.20 -24.92 1.99
CA TRP A 106 -0.72 -24.45 3.29
C TRP A 106 -1.54 -25.06 4.43
N LYS A 107 -0.86 -25.40 5.54
CA LYS A 107 -1.46 -26.14 6.67
C LYS A 107 -1.45 -25.36 7.99
N GLY A 108 -1.19 -24.05 7.95
CA GLY A 108 -0.83 -23.29 9.16
C GLY A 108 0.59 -23.56 9.59
#